data_AF-K7L095-F1
#
_entry.id   AF-K7L095-F1
#
_cell.length_a   1.000
_cell.length_b   1.000
_cell.length_c   1.000
_cell.angle_alpha   90.00
_cell.angle_beta   90.00
_cell.angle_gamma   90.00
#
_symmetry.space_group_name_H-M   'P 1'
#
loop_
_entity.id
_entity.type
_entity.pdbx_description
1 polymer ?
#
loop_
_entity_poly.entity_id
_entity_poly.type
_entity_poly.pdbx_seq_one_letter_code
_entity_poly.pdbx_strand_id
1 'polypeptide(L)'
;MTALELPDIGILGIHGSINANRENVVEKVTRRIERDELFNVVVETSVTKKPDLKRIQEELGKPLGLQLHKKTPKERATLLCERIKREDKILIILRDLQHKIDLAEIGIPFGNDHKGCKILLVAENKKMLSHKTLKTQKQIYVDHVEPKIRDLTRSHKVQTCVII
;
A
#
# COMPACT_ATOMS: atom_id res chain seq x y z
N MET A 1 2.42 16.72 -0.82
CA MET A 1 3.50 15.73 -0.76
C MET A 1 3.11 14.55 0.11
N THR A 2 2.31 13.67 -0.46
CA THR A 2 2.08 12.36 0.12
C THR A 2 3.41 11.63 0.29
N ALA A 3 3.58 10.82 1.34
CA ALA A 3 4.81 10.06 1.57
C ALA A 3 5.22 9.17 0.37
N LEU A 4 4.27 8.79 -0.48
CA LEU A 4 4.51 7.99 -1.69
C LEU A 4 5.17 8.77 -2.84
N GLU A 5 5.19 10.10 -2.78
CA GLU A 5 5.87 10.98 -3.74
C GLU A 5 7.38 11.07 -3.46
N LEU A 6 7.81 10.72 -2.24
CA LEU A 6 9.22 10.82 -1.86
C LEU A 6 10.03 9.71 -2.55
N PRO A 7 11.16 10.04 -3.20
CA PRO A 7 11.96 9.08 -3.95
C PRO A 7 12.48 7.95 -3.05
N ASP A 8 12.86 8.29 -1.83
CA ASP A 8 13.44 7.37 -0.84
C ASP A 8 12.41 6.51 -0.09
N ILE A 9 11.12 6.64 -0.41
CA ILE A 9 10.06 5.84 0.21
C ILE A 9 9.49 4.88 -0.83
N GLY A 10 9.96 3.64 -0.85
CA GLY A 10 9.38 2.55 -1.65
C GLY A 10 8.24 1.81 -0.95
N ILE A 11 8.23 1.78 0.40
CA ILE A 11 7.20 1.07 1.18
C ILE A 11 6.67 1.98 2.30
N LEU A 12 5.39 2.30 2.24
CA LEU A 12 4.63 3.03 3.26
C LEU A 12 3.74 2.06 4.03
N GLY A 13 3.81 2.10 5.36
CA GLY A 13 2.92 1.32 6.23
C GLY A 13 1.84 2.20 6.88
N ILE A 14 0.60 1.75 6.89
CA ILE A 14 -0.51 2.32 7.65
C ILE A 14 -0.99 1.26 8.64
N HIS A 15 -1.05 1.60 9.93
CA HIS A 15 -1.61 0.72 10.95
C HIS A 15 -2.51 1.48 11.93
N GLY A 16 -3.52 0.80 12.47
CA GLY A 16 -4.50 1.42 13.35
C GLY A 16 -5.58 0.45 13.81
N SER A 17 -6.25 0.78 14.91
CA SER A 17 -7.35 -0.04 15.45
C SER A 17 -8.49 -0.21 14.43
N ILE A 18 -9.19 -1.33 14.45
CA ILE A 18 -10.29 -1.65 13.51
C ILE A 18 -11.44 -0.61 13.59
N ASN A 19 -11.59 0.03 14.75
CA ASN A 19 -12.58 1.10 15.00
C ASN A 19 -12.10 2.49 14.56
N ALA A 20 -10.83 2.60 14.12
CA ALA A 20 -10.32 3.81 13.52
C ALA A 20 -10.70 3.82 12.04
N ASN A 21 -10.94 5.01 11.50
CA ASN A 21 -11.29 5.25 10.10
C ASN A 21 -10.09 4.98 9.14
N ARG A 22 -9.35 3.87 9.32
CA ARG A 22 -8.22 3.45 8.50
C ARG A 22 -8.60 3.40 7.03
N GLU A 23 -9.79 2.89 6.73
CA GLU A 23 -10.33 2.84 5.37
C GLU A 23 -10.48 4.26 4.79
N ASN A 24 -10.96 5.22 5.59
CA ASN A 24 -11.05 6.63 5.17
C ASN A 24 -9.66 7.24 4.91
N VAL A 25 -8.63 6.85 5.67
CA VAL A 25 -7.25 7.31 5.41
C VAL A 25 -6.73 6.74 4.10
N VAL A 26 -6.93 5.45 3.85
CA VAL A 26 -6.54 4.84 2.57
C VAL A 26 -7.31 5.46 1.42
N GLU A 27 -8.62 5.63 1.55
CA GLU A 27 -9.48 6.29 0.57
C GLU A 27 -9.02 7.72 0.28
N LYS A 28 -8.67 8.51 1.30
CA LYS A 28 -8.11 9.87 1.11
C LYS A 28 -6.77 9.84 0.38
N VAL A 29 -5.91 8.88 0.68
CA VAL A 29 -4.61 8.72 0.00
C VAL A 29 -4.83 8.32 -1.45
N THR A 30 -5.68 7.32 -1.73
CA THR A 30 -6.01 6.87 -3.09
C THR A 30 -6.66 7.98 -3.90
N ARG A 31 -7.65 8.71 -3.34
CA ARG A 31 -8.27 9.86 -4.02
C ARG A 31 -7.28 10.96 -4.37
N ARG A 32 -6.28 11.18 -3.51
CA ARG A 32 -5.23 12.17 -3.80
C ARG A 32 -4.31 11.69 -4.90
N ILE A 33 -3.94 10.42 -4.88
CA ILE A 33 -3.15 9.78 -5.93
C ILE A 33 -3.84 9.88 -7.29
N GLU A 34 -5.14 9.61 -7.34
CA GLU A 34 -5.95 9.72 -8.55
C GLU A 34 -6.03 11.17 -9.03
N ARG A 35 -6.31 12.12 -8.12
CA ARG A 35 -6.42 13.55 -8.46
C ARG A 35 -5.11 14.13 -8.99
N ASP A 36 -4.02 13.79 -8.31
CA ASP A 36 -2.69 14.35 -8.60
C ASP A 36 -1.95 13.49 -9.66
N GLU A 37 -2.62 12.46 -10.22
CA GLU A 37 -2.12 11.52 -11.24
C GLU A 37 -0.72 10.97 -10.92
N LEU A 38 -0.48 10.63 -9.66
CA LEU A 38 0.87 10.31 -9.16
C LEU A 38 1.42 8.97 -9.70
N PHE A 39 0.53 8.07 -10.11
CA PHE A 39 0.84 6.73 -10.60
C PHE A 39 0.05 6.43 -11.86
N ASN A 40 0.68 5.76 -12.82
CA ASN A 40 0.02 5.30 -14.05
C ASN A 40 -1.00 4.19 -13.75
N VAL A 41 -0.67 3.36 -12.76
CA VAL A 41 -1.49 2.22 -12.36
C VAL A 41 -1.53 2.11 -10.84
N VAL A 42 -2.72 1.81 -10.32
CA VAL A 42 -2.93 1.42 -8.93
C VAL A 42 -3.60 0.05 -8.91
N VAL A 43 -3.02 -0.91 -8.20
CA VAL A 43 -3.59 -2.25 -7.99
C VAL A 43 -3.68 -2.56 -6.51
N GLU A 44 -4.70 -3.30 -6.11
CA GLU A 44 -4.92 -3.64 -4.71
C GLU A 44 -5.34 -5.11 -4.50
N THR A 45 -5.00 -5.65 -3.33
CA THR A 45 -5.39 -7.00 -2.90
C THR A 45 -5.39 -7.08 -1.36
N SER A 46 -6.14 -8.03 -0.80
CA SER A 46 -6.18 -8.30 0.64
C SER A 46 -5.34 -9.53 1.01
N VAL A 47 -4.66 -9.50 2.16
CA VAL A 47 -3.80 -10.59 2.63
C VAL A 47 -4.36 -11.22 3.91
N THR A 48 -5.23 -12.21 3.73
CA THR A 48 -5.90 -12.91 4.82
C THR A 48 -4.94 -13.79 5.65
N LYS A 49 -5.42 -14.32 6.79
CA LYS A 49 -4.64 -15.23 7.68
C LYS A 49 -4.07 -16.46 6.97
N LYS A 50 -4.78 -16.96 5.95
CA LYS A 50 -4.37 -18.07 5.09
C LYS A 50 -4.21 -17.50 3.67
N PRO A 51 -3.05 -16.89 3.36
CA PRO A 51 -2.87 -16.24 2.09
C PRO A 51 -2.91 -17.26 0.96
N ASP A 52 -3.76 -17.00 -0.03
CA ASP A 52 -3.79 -17.73 -1.28
C ASP A 52 -2.97 -16.95 -2.30
N LEU A 53 -1.74 -17.43 -2.56
CA LEU A 53 -0.82 -16.80 -3.51
C LEU A 53 -1.42 -16.71 -4.91
N LYS A 54 -2.17 -17.71 -5.36
CA LYS A 54 -2.79 -17.69 -6.69
C LYS A 54 -3.83 -16.58 -6.73
N ARG A 55 -4.71 -16.48 -5.72
CA ARG A 55 -5.70 -15.40 -5.64
C ARG A 55 -5.04 -14.02 -5.65
N ILE A 56 -4.04 -13.81 -4.79
CA ILE A 56 -3.31 -12.53 -4.69
C ILE A 56 -2.70 -12.15 -6.05
N GLN A 57 -2.02 -13.09 -6.71
CA GLN A 57 -1.44 -12.84 -8.03
C GLN A 57 -2.49 -12.56 -9.11
N GLU A 58 -3.67 -13.17 -9.02
CA GLU A 58 -4.78 -12.91 -9.96
C GLU A 58 -5.34 -11.51 -9.75
N GLU A 59 -5.58 -11.13 -8.50
CA GLU A 59 -6.13 -9.82 -8.12
C GLU A 59 -5.19 -8.68 -8.55
N LEU A 60 -3.87 -8.89 -8.43
CA LEU A 60 -2.86 -7.93 -8.90
C LEU A 60 -2.68 -7.97 -10.42
N GLY A 61 -2.75 -9.15 -11.04
CA GLY A 61 -2.48 -9.33 -12.46
C GLY A 61 -3.64 -8.91 -13.37
N LYS A 62 -4.89 -9.11 -12.95
CA LYS A 62 -6.07 -8.84 -13.77
C LYS A 62 -6.19 -7.35 -14.19
N PRO A 63 -6.01 -6.36 -13.30
CA PRO A 63 -5.98 -4.95 -13.71
C PRO A 63 -4.83 -4.61 -14.66
N LEU A 64 -3.74 -5.38 -14.64
CA LEU A 64 -2.59 -5.23 -15.53
C LEU A 64 -2.80 -5.93 -16.90
N GLY A 65 -3.97 -6.52 -17.14
CA GLY A 65 -4.30 -7.26 -18.35
C GLY A 65 -3.64 -8.65 -18.43
N LEU A 66 -3.14 -9.20 -17.32
CA LEU A 66 -2.56 -10.53 -17.31
C LEU A 66 -3.62 -11.62 -17.23
N GLN A 67 -3.36 -12.71 -17.96
CA GLN A 67 -4.12 -13.95 -17.85
C GLN A 67 -3.24 -15.04 -17.25
N LEU A 68 -3.48 -15.31 -15.96
CA LEU A 68 -2.64 -16.20 -15.16
C LEU A 68 -3.20 -17.62 -15.00
N HIS A 69 -4.29 -17.95 -15.71
CA HIS A 69 -4.96 -19.24 -15.67
C HIS A 69 -4.00 -20.41 -15.95
N LYS A 70 -4.21 -21.54 -15.24
CA LYS A 70 -3.45 -22.80 -15.34
C LYS A 70 -1.94 -22.72 -15.05
N LYS A 71 -1.41 -21.57 -14.67
CA LYS A 71 0.01 -21.38 -14.33
C LYS A 71 0.29 -21.73 -12.86
N THR A 72 1.49 -22.21 -12.60
CA THR A 72 2.02 -22.41 -11.24
C THR A 72 2.23 -21.07 -10.53
N PRO A 73 2.21 -21.00 -9.19
CA PRO A 73 2.49 -19.76 -8.46
C PRO A 73 3.81 -19.09 -8.86
N LYS A 74 4.85 -19.88 -9.16
CA LYS A 74 6.15 -19.37 -9.60
C LYS A 74 6.09 -18.69 -10.97
N GLU A 75 5.46 -19.32 -11.96
CA GLU A 75 5.28 -18.72 -13.29
C GLU A 75 4.43 -17.44 -13.22
N ARG A 76 3.40 -17.45 -12.38
CA ARG A 76 2.55 -16.29 -12.13
C ARG A 76 3.34 -15.12 -11.53
N ALA A 77 4.22 -15.40 -10.56
CA ALA A 77 5.10 -14.40 -9.96
C ALA A 77 6.05 -13.77 -10.98
N THR A 78 6.67 -14.59 -11.84
CA THR A 78 7.57 -14.10 -12.90
C THR A 78 6.83 -13.16 -13.85
N LEU A 79 5.68 -13.58 -14.36
CA LEU A 79 4.87 -12.77 -15.28
C LEU A 79 4.37 -11.48 -14.65
N LEU A 80 3.95 -11.55 -13.37
CA LEU A 80 3.52 -10.38 -12.63
C LEU A 80 4.68 -9.39 -12.47
N CYS A 81 5.87 -9.87 -12.10
CA CYS A 81 7.07 -9.04 -11.94
C CYS A 81 7.47 -8.35 -13.25
N GLU A 82 7.51 -9.10 -14.35
CA GLU A 82 7.82 -8.55 -15.67
C GLU A 82 6.81 -7.50 -16.12
N ARG A 83 5.51 -7.74 -15.86
CA ARG A 83 4.45 -6.81 -16.22
C ARG A 83 4.49 -5.54 -15.39
N ILE A 84 4.74 -5.65 -14.08
CA ILE A 84 4.88 -4.50 -13.16
C ILE A 84 6.06 -3.63 -13.58
N LYS A 85 7.21 -4.23 -13.94
CA LYS A 85 8.41 -3.49 -14.39
C LYS A 85 8.23 -2.70 -15.69
N ARG A 86 7.15 -2.93 -16.45
CA ARG A 86 6.81 -2.16 -17.65
C ARG A 86 6.06 -0.87 -17.35
N GLU A 87 5.50 -0.74 -16.14
CA GLU A 87 4.88 0.50 -15.71
C GLU A 87 5.95 1.49 -15.25
N ASP A 88 5.80 2.76 -15.61
CA ASP A 88 6.77 3.79 -15.20
C ASP A 88 6.60 4.12 -13.70
N LYS A 89 5.36 4.32 -13.27
CA LYS A 89 4.98 4.43 -11.85
C LYS A 89 3.75 3.59 -11.54
N ILE A 90 3.88 2.70 -10.57
CA ILE A 90 2.81 1.83 -10.10
C ILE A 90 2.73 1.81 -8.57
N LEU A 91 1.50 1.90 -8.05
CA LEU A 91 1.22 1.69 -6.64
C LEU A 91 0.55 0.33 -6.43
N ILE A 92 1.09 -0.44 -5.49
CA ILE A 92 0.51 -1.72 -5.06
C ILE A 92 0.03 -1.57 -3.62
N ILE A 93 -1.26 -1.77 -3.39
CA ILE A 93 -1.89 -1.67 -2.07
C ILE A 93 -2.16 -3.08 -1.53
N LEU A 94 -1.56 -3.41 -0.40
CA LEU A 94 -1.74 -4.69 0.29
C LEU A 94 -2.53 -4.45 1.58
N ARG A 95 -3.81 -4.80 1.55
CA ARG A 95 -4.77 -4.57 2.64
C ARG A 95 -4.86 -5.74 3.59
N ASP A 96 -5.36 -5.43 4.79
CA ASP A 96 -5.71 -6.40 5.81
C ASP A 96 -4.62 -7.43 6.06
N LEU A 97 -3.37 -6.98 6.09
CA LEU A 97 -2.22 -7.85 6.36
C LEU A 97 -2.50 -8.58 7.67
N GLN A 98 -2.87 -9.85 7.57
CA GLN A 98 -3.13 -10.76 8.68
C GLN A 98 -2.14 -11.94 8.69
N HIS A 99 -1.28 -12.03 7.67
CA HIS A 99 -0.18 -12.98 7.56
C HIS A 99 1.08 -12.29 7.02
N LYS A 100 2.24 -12.94 7.19
CA LYS A 100 3.49 -12.50 6.58
C LYS A 100 3.44 -12.73 5.07
N ILE A 101 4.04 -11.84 4.30
CA ILE A 101 4.14 -12.01 2.85
C ILE A 101 5.58 -11.89 2.41
N ASP A 102 5.90 -12.61 1.35
CA ASP A 102 7.12 -12.42 0.59
C ASP A 102 6.75 -11.79 -0.76
N LEU A 103 7.23 -10.57 -0.99
CA LEU A 103 6.98 -9.85 -2.23
C LEU A 103 7.58 -10.58 -3.43
N ALA A 104 8.70 -11.30 -3.25
CA ALA A 104 9.32 -12.07 -4.31
C ALA A 104 8.47 -13.30 -4.69
N GLU A 105 7.84 -13.97 -3.72
CA GLU A 105 6.91 -15.08 -3.99
C GLU A 105 5.64 -14.60 -4.71
N ILE A 106 5.17 -13.38 -4.41
CA ILE A 106 4.03 -12.79 -5.12
C ILE A 106 4.45 -12.38 -6.54
N GLY A 107 5.68 -11.88 -6.72
CA GLY A 107 6.16 -11.31 -7.98
C GLY A 107 6.12 -9.78 -8.00
N ILE A 108 6.28 -9.14 -6.86
CA ILE A 108 6.29 -7.68 -6.73
C ILE A 108 7.74 -7.18 -6.67
N PRO A 109 8.24 -6.46 -7.70
CA PRO A 109 9.54 -5.79 -7.63
C PRO A 109 9.48 -4.59 -6.67
N PHE A 110 10.56 -4.28 -5.96
CA PHE A 110 10.62 -3.10 -5.09
C PHE A 110 12.05 -2.56 -4.94
N GLY A 111 12.16 -1.30 -4.51
CA GLY A 111 13.46 -0.66 -4.29
C GLY A 111 14.24 -0.46 -5.60
N ASN A 112 15.48 -0.95 -5.66
CA ASN A 112 16.33 -0.79 -6.84
C ASN A 112 15.86 -1.62 -8.04
N ASP A 113 15.06 -2.67 -7.82
CA ASP A 113 14.52 -3.49 -8.91
C ASP A 113 13.50 -2.73 -9.75
N HIS A 114 12.83 -1.73 -9.16
CA HIS A 114 11.92 -0.81 -9.85
C HIS A 114 11.63 0.42 -8.96
N LYS A 115 12.31 1.53 -9.23
CA LYS A 115 12.19 2.78 -8.44
C LYS A 115 10.79 3.42 -8.50
N GLY A 116 10.04 3.14 -9.56
CA GLY A 116 8.65 3.59 -9.76
C GLY A 116 7.59 2.70 -9.09
N CYS A 117 7.97 1.52 -8.60
CA CYS A 117 7.08 0.67 -7.83
C CYS A 117 7.05 1.11 -6.37
N LYS A 118 5.87 1.51 -5.90
CA LYS A 118 5.61 1.88 -4.51
C LYS A 118 4.61 0.92 -3.90
N ILE A 119 4.77 0.63 -2.61
CA ILE A 119 3.93 -0.32 -1.90
C ILE A 119 3.29 0.36 -0.69
N LEU A 120 1.96 0.25 -0.60
CA LEU A 120 1.19 0.67 0.55
C LEU A 120 0.72 -0.56 1.34
N LEU A 121 1.25 -0.73 2.54
CA LEU A 121 0.88 -1.80 3.45
C LEU A 121 -0.16 -1.30 4.45
N VAL A 122 -1.32 -1.95 4.54
CA VAL A 122 -2.37 -1.58 5.48
C VAL A 122 -2.60 -2.73 6.45
N ALA A 123 -2.38 -2.49 7.74
CA ALA A 123 -2.47 -3.52 8.79
C ALA A 123 -3.30 -3.05 9.99
N GLU A 124 -3.78 -3.99 10.81
CA GLU A 124 -4.50 -3.66 12.06
C GLU A 124 -3.54 -3.32 13.20
N ASN A 125 -2.34 -3.90 13.21
CA ASN A 125 -1.37 -3.66 14.26
C ASN A 125 0.03 -3.39 13.70
N LYS A 126 0.80 -2.60 14.45
CA LYS A 126 2.18 -2.24 14.10
C LYS A 126 3.08 -3.47 13.94
N LYS A 127 2.83 -4.53 14.72
CA LYS A 127 3.66 -5.76 14.71
C LYS A 127 3.65 -6.44 13.33
N MET A 128 2.59 -6.26 12.55
CA MET A 128 2.48 -6.80 11.19
C MET A 128 3.35 -6.04 10.19
N LEU A 129 3.61 -4.75 10.45
CA LEU A 129 4.44 -3.88 9.61
C LEU A 129 5.92 -3.86 10.02
N SER A 130 6.25 -4.32 11.23
CA SER A 130 7.61 -4.32 11.77
C SER A 130 8.41 -5.59 11.44
N HIS A 131 7.98 -6.39 10.46
CA HIS A 131 8.67 -7.63 10.11
C HIS A 131 9.95 -7.37 9.30
N LYS A 132 11.03 -8.13 9.58
CA LYS A 132 12.39 -7.89 9.05
C LYS A 132 12.50 -7.90 7.52
N THR A 133 11.60 -8.58 6.82
CA THR A 133 11.59 -8.70 5.35
C THR A 133 10.94 -7.53 4.62
N LEU A 134 10.08 -6.75 5.28
CA LEU A 134 9.41 -5.58 4.71
C LEU A 134 9.69 -4.37 5.58
N LYS A 135 10.88 -3.80 5.42
CA LYS A 135 11.24 -2.57 6.11
C LYS A 135 10.43 -1.42 5.50
N THR A 136 9.28 -1.16 6.12
CA THR A 136 8.51 0.07 5.92
C THR A 136 9.43 1.25 6.20
N GLN A 137 9.59 2.12 5.21
CA GLN A 137 10.47 3.30 5.32
C GLN A 137 9.76 4.43 6.06
N LYS A 138 8.42 4.46 5.98
CA LYS A 138 7.57 5.35 6.76
C LYS A 138 6.34 4.59 7.26
N GLN A 139 5.90 4.92 8.47
CA GLN A 139 4.70 4.35 9.08
C GLN A 139 3.75 5.48 9.50
N ILE A 140 2.46 5.31 9.24
CA ILE A 140 1.39 6.20 9.68
C ILE A 140 0.52 5.40 10.66
N TYR A 141 0.41 5.92 11.88
CA TYR A 141 -0.51 5.38 12.87
C TYR A 141 -1.85 6.10 12.79
N VAL A 142 -2.95 5.35 12.75
CA VAL A 142 -4.32 5.86 12.74
C VAL A 142 -5.00 5.39 14.02
N ASP A 143 -5.18 6.31 14.97
CA ASP A 143 -6.08 6.15 16.11
C ASP A 143 -7.20 7.19 16.00
N HIS A 144 -8.28 7.00 16.75
CA HIS A 144 -9.48 7.83 16.83
C HIS A 144 -9.32 9.27 16.28
N VAL A 145 -9.84 9.53 15.07
CA VAL A 145 -10.07 10.91 14.60
C VAL A 145 -11.46 11.30 15.09
N GLU A 146 -11.55 12.09 16.17
CA GLU A 146 -12.81 12.74 16.53
C GLU A 146 -13.37 13.51 15.31
N PRO A 147 -14.69 13.45 15.06
CA PRO A 147 -15.31 14.28 14.05
C PRO A 147 -15.45 15.71 14.61
N LYS A 148 -14.40 16.54 14.54
CA LYS A 148 -14.57 17.99 14.74
C LYS A 148 -14.87 18.68 13.41
N ILE A 149 -16.15 18.60 13.07
CA ILE A 149 -16.86 19.66 12.36
C ILE A 149 -16.99 20.84 13.33
N ARG A 150 -16.66 22.04 12.84
CA ARG A 150 -16.81 23.39 13.46
C ARG A 150 -15.80 23.77 14.56
N ASP A 151 -15.44 25.05 14.49
CA ASP A 151 -14.65 25.85 15.44
C ASP A 151 -13.12 25.75 15.42
N LEU A 152 -12.48 26.56 14.57
CA LEU A 152 -11.19 27.21 14.87
C LEU A 152 -11.07 28.58 14.16
N THR A 153 -12.03 29.47 14.38
CA THR A 153 -11.69 30.89 14.55
C THR A 153 -11.25 31.09 16.00
N ARG A 154 -10.07 31.69 16.18
CA ARG A 154 -9.38 32.12 17.43
C ARG A 154 -8.58 31.08 18.24
N SER A 155 -7.26 31.19 18.05
CA SER A 155 -6.21 31.29 19.08
C SER A 155 -6.17 30.25 20.20
N HIS A 156 -5.24 29.28 20.10
CA HIS A 156 -3.99 29.22 20.86
C HIS A 156 -3.30 27.86 20.59
N LYS A 157 -1.99 27.92 20.30
CA LYS A 157 -0.99 26.84 20.17
C LYS A 157 -1.49 25.39 20.37
N VAL A 158 -1.68 24.67 19.27
CA VAL A 158 -1.42 23.22 19.22
C VAL A 158 -0.61 22.94 17.97
N GLN A 159 0.57 22.36 18.18
CA GLN A 159 1.56 22.09 17.15
C GLN A 159 0.97 21.09 16.14
N THR A 160 0.56 21.63 15.00
CA THR A 160 0.05 20.87 13.87
C THR A 160 1.21 20.06 13.30
N CYS A 161 1.11 18.73 13.37
CA CYS A 161 1.94 17.85 12.57
C CYS A 161 1.41 17.95 11.13
N VAL A 162 2.02 18.85 10.38
CA VAL A 162 1.71 19.11 8.99
C VAL A 162 2.11 17.88 8.17
N ILE A 163 1.12 17.16 7.65
CA ILE A 163 1.32 16.27 6.51
C ILE A 163 1.29 17.19 5.29
N ILE A 164 2.44 17.78 4.94
CA ILE A 164 2.69 18.22 3.56
C ILE A 164 3.16 17.00 2.81
#